data_AF-A0A2N2KE83-F1
#
_entry.id   AF-A0A2N2KE83-F1
#
_cell.length_a   1.000
_cell.length_b   1.000
_cell.length_c   1.000
_cell.angle_alpha   90.00
_cell.angle_beta   90.00
_cell.angle_gamma   90.00
#
_symmetry.space_group_name_H-M   'P 1'
#
loop_
_entity.id
_entity.type
_entity.pdbx_description
1 polymer ?
#
loop_
_entity_poly.entity_id
_entity_poly.type
_entity_poly.pdbx_seq_one_letter_code
_entity_poly.pdbx_strand_id
1 'polypeptide(L)' 'MAAQDLSAAFIKEYQERFEKKIKENEIAVLEHWKAQLDKVVSSRPDSIASLQMQIKKTTDMMANRITLLKKE' A
#
# COMPACT_ATOMS: atom_id res chain seq x y z
N MET A 1 20.57 -27.67 24.44
CA MET A 1 19.45 -26.76 24.80
C MET A 1 19.71 -25.32 24.34
N ALA A 2 20.84 -24.68 24.65
CA ALA A 2 21.12 -23.28 24.24
C ALA A 2 21.06 -22.99 22.72
N ALA A 3 21.49 -23.93 21.86
CA ALA A 3 21.44 -23.75 20.40
C ALA A 3 20.01 -23.80 19.82
N GLN A 4 19.07 -24.50 20.47
CA GLN A 4 17.66 -24.53 20.08
C GLN A 4 16.90 -23.29 20.57
N ASP A 5 17.32 -22.71 21.70
CA ASP A 5 16.76 -21.45 22.23
C ASP A 5 17.17 -20.25 21.38
N LEU A 6 18.41 -20.21 20.90
CA LEU A 6 18.90 -19.18 19.98
C LEU A 6 18.15 -19.21 18.64
N SER A 7 17.79 -20.39 18.14
CA SER A 7 17.00 -20.48 16.90
C SER A 7 15.54 -20.04 17.12
N ALA A 8 14.94 -20.36 18.26
CA ALA A 8 13.58 -19.92 18.60
C ALA A 8 13.50 -18.39 18.80
N ALA A 9 14.46 -17.80 19.50
CA ALA A 9 14.55 -16.36 19.69
C ALA A 9 14.76 -15.63 18.34
N PHE A 10 15.63 -16.17 17.47
CA PHE A 10 15.86 -15.62 16.13
C PHE A 10 14.61 -15.69 15.24
N ILE A 11 13.89 -16.82 15.24
CA ILE A 11 12.65 -16.99 14.49
C ILE A 11 11.59 -15.98 14.94
N LYS A 12 11.47 -15.77 16.26
CA LYS A 12 10.52 -14.82 16.83
C LYS A 12 10.87 -13.38 16.44
N GLU A 13 12.14 -12.99 16.54
CA GLU A 13 12.58 -11.66 16.11
C GLU A 13 12.36 -11.45 14.60
N TYR A 14 12.60 -12.47 13.79
CA TYR A 14 12.32 -12.43 12.36
C TYR A 14 10.82 -12.25 12.06
N GLN A 15 9.95 -12.98 12.76
CA GLN A 15 8.50 -12.84 12.65
C GLN A 15 8.04 -11.42 13.01
N GLU A 16 8.51 -10.88 14.14
CA GLU A 16 8.17 -9.52 14.57
C GLU A 16 8.61 -8.46 13.56
N ARG A 17 9.82 -8.60 13.00
CA ARG A 17 10.32 -7.71 11.94
C ARG A 17 9.50 -7.84 10.67
N PHE A 18 9.10 -9.05 10.30
CA PHE A 18 8.30 -9.31 9.11
C PHE A 18 6.89 -8.72 9.24
N GLU A 19 6.21 -8.94 10.38
CA GLU A 19 4.92 -8.33 10.66
C GLU A 19 4.98 -6.80 10.66
N LYS A 20 6.02 -6.22 11.28
CA LYS A 20 6.26 -4.79 11.23
C LYS A 20 6.41 -4.30 9.80
N LYS A 21 7.17 -5.01 8.97
CA LYS A 21 7.38 -4.64 7.57
C LYS A 21 6.10 -4.72 6.75
N ILE A 22 5.25 -5.72 6.99
CA ILE A 22 3.92 -5.83 6.36
C ILE A 22 3.06 -4.62 6.71
N LYS A 23 2.98 -4.29 8.01
CA LYS A 23 2.20 -3.13 8.48
C LYS A 23 2.70 -1.81 7.88
N GLU A 24 4.01 -1.60 7.86
CA GLU A 24 4.62 -0.41 7.22
C GLU A 24 4.29 -0.33 5.73
N ASN A 25 4.34 -1.45 5.01
CA ASN A 25 4.01 -1.49 3.60
C ASN A 25 2.52 -1.22 3.35
N GLU A 26 1.63 -1.79 4.16
CA GLU A 26 0.20 -1.52 4.08
C GLU A 26 -0.11 -0.05 4.31
N ILE A 27 0.46 0.55 5.36
CA ILE A 27 0.34 1.99 5.65
C ILE A 27 0.83 2.82 4.46
N ALA A 28 2.02 2.53 3.93
CA ALA A 28 2.57 3.28 2.80
C ALA A 28 1.69 3.22 1.54
N VAL A 29 1.07 2.06 1.27
CA VAL A 29 0.12 1.90 0.16
C VAL A 29 -1.15 2.73 0.41
N LEU A 30 -1.69 2.69 1.63
CA LEU A 30 -2.88 3.47 1.99
C LEU A 30 -2.62 4.97 1.92
N GLU A 31 -1.49 5.44 2.45
CA GLU A 31 -1.08 6.85 2.38
C GLU A 31 -0.91 7.32 0.95
N HIS A 32 -0.30 6.50 0.09
CA HIS A 32 -0.17 6.82 -1.33
C HIS A 32 -1.53 7.05 -2.00
N TRP A 33 -2.48 6.12 -1.82
CA TRP A 33 -3.80 6.23 -2.44
C TRP A 33 -4.63 7.36 -1.84
N LYS A 34 -4.54 7.57 -0.52
CA LYS A 34 -5.16 8.73 0.13
C LYS A 34 -4.64 10.04 -0.48
N ALA A 35 -3.32 10.18 -0.65
CA ALA A 35 -2.74 11.38 -1.24
C ALA A 35 -3.18 11.60 -2.71
N GLN A 36 -3.39 10.55 -3.50
CA GLN A 36 -3.95 10.70 -4.84
C GLN A 36 -5.41 11.19 -4.79
N LEU A 37 -6.22 10.66 -3.89
CA LEU A 37 -7.62 11.08 -3.72
C LEU A 37 -7.71 12.52 -3.18
N ASP A 38 -6.88 12.90 -2.21
CA ASP A 38 -6.83 14.26 -1.68
C ASP A 38 -6.50 15.29 -2.78
N LYS A 39 -5.66 14.93 -3.76
CA LYS A 39 -5.41 15.76 -4.95
C LYS A 39 -6.64 15.93 -5.82
N VAL A 40 -7.43 14.87 -6.03
CA VAL A 40 -8.69 14.96 -6.78
C VAL A 40 -9.71 15.83 -6.05
N VAL A 41 -9.77 15.75 -4.72
CA VAL A 41 -10.68 16.58 -3.91
C VAL A 41 -10.25 18.06 -3.93
N SER A 42 -8.94 18.33 -3.83
CA SER A 42 -8.40 19.70 -3.82
C SER A 42 -8.36 20.38 -5.19
N SER A 43 -8.43 19.62 -6.29
CA SER A 43 -8.34 20.16 -7.65
C SER A 43 -9.55 21.00 -8.10
N ARG A 44 -10.65 21.01 -7.33
CA ARG A 44 -11.89 21.78 -7.60
C ARG A 44 -12.31 21.71 -9.08
N PRO A 45 -12.66 20.52 -9.60
CA PRO A 45 -12.93 20.33 -11.01
C PRO A 45 -14.09 21.20 -11.52
N ASP A 46 -13.91 21.80 -12.69
CA ASP A 46 -14.87 22.71 -13.32
C ASP A 46 -16.16 22.02 -13.81
N SER A 47 -16.19 20.69 -13.81
CA SER A 47 -17.36 19.89 -14.20
C SER A 47 -17.33 18.50 -13.60
N ILE A 48 -18.51 17.86 -13.56
CA ILE A 48 -18.67 16.45 -13.19
C ILE A 48 -17.85 15.55 -14.12
N ALA A 49 -17.79 15.85 -15.42
CA ALA A 49 -17.00 15.07 -16.38
C ALA A 49 -15.49 15.13 -16.07
N SER A 50 -14.98 16.30 -15.69
CA SER A 50 -13.58 16.45 -15.24
C SER A 50 -13.29 15.64 -13.99
N LEU A 51 -14.20 15.67 -13.01
CA LEU A 51 -14.10 14.86 -11.79
C LEU A 51 -14.09 13.35 -12.12
N GLN A 52 -15.01 12.88 -12.96
CA GLN A 52 -15.08 11.48 -13.37
C GLN A 52 -13.80 11.03 -14.08
N MET A 53 -13.21 11.88 -14.93
CA MET A 53 -11.95 11.59 -15.60
C MET A 53 -10.78 11.45 -14.60
N GLN A 54 -10.69 12.34 -13.60
CA GLN A 54 -9.66 12.27 -12.56
C GLN A 54 -9.80 11.03 -11.67
N ILE A 55 -11.04 10.66 -11.31
CA ILE A 55 -11.33 9.43 -10.57
C ILE A 55 -10.92 8.21 -11.41
N LYS A 56 -11.33 8.14 -12.68
CA LYS A 56 -11.00 7.04 -13.58
C LYS A 56 -9.49 6.84 -13.70
N LYS A 57 -8.74 7.93 -13.88
CA LYS A 57 -7.26 7.87 -13.93
C LYS A 57 -6.68 7.27 -12.64
N THR A 58 -7.22 7.63 -11.48
CA THR A 58 -6.79 7.08 -10.19
C THR A 58 -7.08 5.59 -10.11
N THR A 59 -8.29 5.16 -10.48
CA THR A 59 -8.68 3.74 -10.52
C THR A 59 -7.83 2.92 -11.50
N ASP A 60 -7.52 3.46 -12.68
CA ASP A 60 -6.68 2.79 -13.67
C ASP A 60 -5.25 2.57 -13.14
N MET A 61 -4.69 3.56 -12.43
CA MET A 61 -3.39 3.41 -11.75
C MET A 61 -3.44 2.31 -10.68
N MET A 62 -4.52 2.24 -9.89
CA MET A 62 -4.72 1.17 -8.90
C MET A 62 -4.78 -0.20 -9.59
N ALA A 63 -5.58 -0.34 -10.65
CA ALA A 63 -5.72 -1.59 -11.40
C ALA A 63 -4.40 -2.06 -12.01
N ASN A 64 -3.60 -1.14 -12.55
CA ASN A 64 -2.27 -1.43 -13.06
C ASN A 64 -1.34 -1.95 -11.96
N ARG A 65 -1.34 -1.29 -10.80
CA ARG A 65 -0.52 -1.73 -9.65
C ARG A 65 -0.95 -3.09 -9.12
N ILE A 66 -2.26 -3.34 -9.02
CA ILE A 66 -2.81 -4.65 -8.63
C ILE A 66 -2.39 -5.73 -9.62
N THR A 67 -2.51 -5.47 -10.92
CA THR A 67 -2.10 -6.41 -11.97
C THR A 67 -0.62 -6.73 -11.90
N LEU A 68 0.24 -5.74 -11.67
CA LEU A 68 1.69 -5.95 -11.52
C LEU A 68 2.01 -6.78 -10.28
N LEU A 69 1.41 -6.47 -9.13
CA LEU A 69 1.64 -7.19 -7.87
C LEU A 69 1.12 -8.63 -7.87
N LYS A 70 0.13 -8.96 -8.70
CA LYS A 70 -0.39 -10.33 -8.86
C LYS A 70 0.40 -11.19 -9.85
N LYS A 71 1.29 -10.58 -10.65
CA LYS A 71 2.10 -11.28 -11.66
C LYS A 71 3.41 -11.83 -11.09
N GLU A 72 3.80 -11.40 -9.89
CA GLU A 72 4.86 -11.97 -9.06
C GLU A 72 4.27 -13.02 -8.10
#